data_AF-A0A0D8L831-F1
#
_entry.id   AF-A0A0D8L831-F1
#
_cell.length_a   1.000
_cell.length_b   1.000
_cell.length_c   1.000
_cell.angle_alpha   90.00
_cell.angle_beta   90.00
_cell.angle_gamma   90.00
#
_symmetry.space_group_name_H-M   'P 1'
#
loop_
_entity.id
_entity.type
_entity.pdbx_description
1 polymer ?
#
loop_
_entity_poly.entity_id
_entity_poly.type
_entity_poly.pdbx_seq_one_letter_code
_entity_poly.pdbx_strand_id
1 'polypeptide(L)'
;CATGGSAGGLLMGAVINQAPELYRGIVTQVPFVDALTTMSDPSIPLTTGEYDEWGNPENESAYRDIRAYSPYDNIEAKAIPICW
;
A
#
# COMPACT_ATOMS: atom_id res chain seq x y z
N CYS A 1 -18.60 3.07 -3.59
CA CYS A 1 -17.30 3.22 -4.26
C CYS A 1 -16.38 4.00 -3.34
N ALA A 2 -15.06 3.80 -3.44
CA ALA A 2 -14.07 4.55 -2.68
C ALA A 2 -12.99 5.13 -3.60
N THR A 3 -12.32 6.18 -3.15
CA THR A 3 -11.27 6.85 -3.92
C THR A 3 -10.13 7.30 -3.00
N GLY A 4 -8.90 7.24 -3.49
CA GLY A 4 -7.72 7.71 -2.76
C GLY A 4 -6.54 7.92 -3.69
N GLY A 5 -5.64 8.86 -3.36
CA GLY A 5 -4.45 9.12 -4.16
C GLY A 5 -3.21 9.41 -3.33
N SER A 6 -2.03 9.25 -3.92
CA SER A 6 -0.74 9.28 -3.22
C SER A 6 -0.75 8.27 -2.05
N ALA A 7 -0.49 8.70 -0.82
CA ALA A 7 -0.66 7.90 0.41
C ALA A 7 -2.11 7.43 0.63
N GLY A 8 -3.12 8.17 0.16
CA GLY A 8 -4.50 7.66 0.12
C GLY A 8 -4.68 6.47 -0.84
N GLY A 9 -3.80 6.31 -1.82
CA GLY A 9 -3.73 5.14 -2.68
C GLY A 9 -3.21 3.89 -1.97
N LEU A 10 -2.28 4.06 -1.01
CA LEU A 10 -1.84 2.99 -0.11
C LEU A 10 -3.03 2.43 0.68
N LEU A 11 -3.84 3.32 1.28
CA LEU A 11 -5.05 2.95 2.00
C LEU A 11 -6.01 2.15 1.11
N MET A 12 -6.28 2.64 -0.10
CA MET A 12 -7.16 1.95 -1.05
C MET A 12 -6.60 0.58 -1.47
N GLY A 13 -5.29 0.48 -1.68
CA GLY A 13 -4.60 -0.77 -2.00
C GLY A 13 -4.61 -1.80 -0.87
N ALA A 14 -4.49 -1.36 0.38
CA ALA A 14 -4.58 -2.25 1.54
C ALA A 14 -6.03 -2.75 1.72
N VAL A 15 -7.00 -1.85 1.61
CA VAL A 15 -8.42 -2.17 1.81
C VAL A 15 -8.96 -3.10 0.71
N ILE A 16 -8.56 -2.94 -0.55
CA ILE A 16 -8.98 -3.87 -1.61
C ILE A 16 -8.44 -5.29 -1.38
N ASN A 17 -7.27 -5.42 -0.74
CA ASN A 17 -6.74 -6.72 -0.36
C ASN A 17 -7.47 -7.29 0.87
N GLN A 18 -7.81 -6.47 1.85
CA GLN A 18 -8.36 -6.95 3.12
C GLN A 18 -9.88 -7.16 3.11
N ALA A 19 -10.63 -6.34 2.38
CA ALA A 19 -12.10 -6.37 2.37
C ALA A 19 -12.66 -5.96 0.99
N PRO A 20 -12.32 -6.67 -0.10
CA PRO A 20 -12.77 -6.33 -1.46
C PRO A 20 -14.29 -6.31 -1.61
N GLU A 21 -15.01 -7.14 -0.85
CA GLU A 21 -16.46 -7.31 -0.91
C GLU A 21 -17.25 -6.09 -0.41
N LEU A 22 -16.63 -5.21 0.38
CA LEU A 22 -17.28 -4.00 0.90
C LEU A 22 -17.41 -2.89 -0.15
N TYR A 23 -16.70 -3.02 -1.28
CA TYR A 23 -16.64 -1.99 -2.29
C TYR A 23 -17.15 -2.52 -3.62
N ARG A 24 -17.93 -1.70 -4.32
CA ARG A 24 -18.37 -1.99 -5.68
C ARG A 24 -17.40 -1.51 -6.76
N GLY A 25 -16.43 -0.68 -6.36
CA GLY A 25 -15.46 -0.06 -7.25
C GLY A 25 -14.55 0.88 -6.45
N ILE A 26 -13.27 0.89 -6.81
CA ILE A 26 -12.22 1.68 -6.17
C ILE A 26 -11.45 2.44 -7.26
N VAL A 27 -11.19 3.71 -7.03
CA VAL A 27 -10.35 4.55 -7.90
C VAL A 27 -9.10 4.95 -7.14
N THR A 28 -7.93 4.66 -7.72
CA THR A 28 -6.65 5.03 -7.14
C THR A 28 -5.91 6.00 -8.05
N GLN A 29 -5.34 7.07 -7.49
CA GLN A 29 -4.62 8.10 -8.24
C GLN A 29 -3.17 8.18 -7.76
N VAL A 30 -2.20 7.97 -8.65
CA VAL A 30 -0.75 7.92 -8.31
C VAL A 30 -0.46 7.16 -7.01
N PRO A 31 -0.93 5.90 -6.87
CA PRO A 31 -1.01 5.28 -5.57
C PRO A 31 0.33 4.71 -5.10
N PHE A 32 0.67 4.97 -3.85
CA PHE A 32 1.82 4.36 -3.19
C PHE A 32 1.50 2.91 -2.80
N VAL A 33 1.68 1.95 -3.72
CA VAL A 33 1.27 0.54 -3.54
C VAL A 33 2.41 -0.45 -3.31
N ASP A 34 3.64 -0.06 -3.66
CA ASP A 34 4.85 -0.86 -3.46
C ASP A 34 5.63 -0.34 -2.25
N ALA A 35 4.96 -0.34 -1.09
CA ALA A 35 5.44 0.33 0.10
C ALA A 35 6.70 -0.35 0.66
N LEU A 36 6.70 -1.68 0.75
CA LEU A 36 7.84 -2.40 1.30
C LEU A 36 9.10 -2.23 0.48
N THR A 37 9.02 -2.41 -0.84
CA THR A 37 10.18 -2.25 -1.74
C THR A 37 10.68 -0.81 -1.71
N THR A 38 9.77 0.17 -1.79
CA THR A 38 10.14 1.59 -1.82
C THR A 38 10.82 2.02 -0.52
N MET A 39 10.26 1.63 0.63
CA MET A 39 10.84 1.96 1.94
C MET A 39 12.16 1.23 2.21
N SER A 40 12.42 0.11 1.51
CA SER A 40 13.67 -0.64 1.64
C SER A 40 14.82 -0.05 0.81
N ASP A 41 14.55 0.89 -0.09
CA ASP A 41 15.55 1.50 -0.96
C ASP A 41 15.75 3.00 -0.63
N PRO A 42 16.82 3.36 0.11
CA PRO A 42 17.09 4.75 0.47
C PRO A 42 17.51 5.63 -0.73
N SER A 43 17.76 5.05 -1.91
CA SER A 43 18.09 5.81 -3.11
C SER A 43 16.86 6.42 -3.80
N ILE A 44 15.67 5.93 -3.47
CA ILE A 44 14.41 6.48 -3.98
C ILE A 44 14.12 7.80 -3.27
N PRO A 45 13.81 8.90 -4.01
CA PRO A 45 13.46 10.17 -3.39
C PRO A 45 12.30 10.02 -2.41
N LEU A 46 12.36 10.78 -1.30
CA LEU A 46 11.42 10.78 -0.18
C LEU A 46 11.54 9.60 0.81
N THR A 47 12.05 8.43 0.40
CA THR A 47 12.13 7.23 1.27
C THR A 47 12.73 7.53 2.64
N THR A 48 13.91 8.15 2.69
CA THR A 48 14.58 8.44 3.97
C THR A 48 13.84 9.47 4.82
N GLY A 49 13.08 10.37 4.19
CA GLY A 49 12.27 11.38 4.87
C GLY A 49 10.93 10.83 5.39
N GLU A 50 10.47 9.70 4.85
CA GLU A 50 9.22 9.05 5.25
C GLU A 50 9.43 7.92 6.28
N TYR A 51 10.66 7.67 6.72
CA TYR A 51 10.94 6.70 7.79
C TYR A 51 10.24 7.04 9.11
N ASP A 52 10.06 8.32 9.41
CA ASP A 52 9.32 8.74 10.62
C ASP A 52 7.81 8.48 10.50
N GLU A 53 7.29 8.34 9.28
CA GLU A 53 5.86 8.08 9.02
C GLU A 53 5.58 6.57 8.94
N TRP A 54 6.33 5.83 8.11
CA TRP A 54 6.05 4.41 7.82
C TRP A 54 6.97 3.44 8.55
N GLY A 55 8.15 3.91 8.99
CA GLY A 55 9.23 3.07 9.53
C GLY A 55 10.33 2.76 8.50
N ASN A 56 11.50 2.39 9.00
CA ASN A 56 12.63 1.92 8.20
C ASN A 56 12.67 0.37 8.19
N PRO A 57 12.43 -0.30 7.04
CA PRO A 57 12.47 -1.76 6.91
C PRO A 57 13.83 -2.42 7.21
N GLU A 58 14.93 -1.67 7.35
CA GLU A 58 16.19 -2.22 7.89
C GLU A 58 15.99 -2.75 9.33
N ASN A 59 15.00 -2.23 10.06
CA ASN A 59 14.54 -2.79 11.32
C ASN A 59 13.51 -3.91 11.07
N GLU A 60 13.75 -5.09 11.63
CA GLU A 60 12.89 -6.26 11.45
C GLU A 60 11.42 -6.04 11.87
N SER A 61 11.18 -5.25 12.93
CA SER A 61 9.81 -4.93 13.36
C SER A 61 9.08 -4.07 12.33
N ALA A 62 9.71 -2.98 11.88
CA ALA A 62 9.16 -2.12 10.83
C ALA A 62 8.96 -2.86 9.51
N TYR A 63 9.90 -3.74 9.12
CA TYR A 63 9.74 -4.60 7.94
C TYR A 63 8.47 -5.44 8.04
N ARG A 64 8.24 -6.11 9.17
CA ARG A 64 7.05 -6.96 9.39
C ARG A 64 5.77 -6.13 9.36
N ASP A 65 5.77 -4.97 9.98
CA ASP A 65 4.62 -4.07 10.02
C ASP A 65 4.26 -3.56 8.61
N ILE A 66 5.25 -3.05 7.86
CA ILE A 66 5.04 -2.58 6.48
C ILE A 66 4.60 -3.73 5.57
N ARG A 67 5.25 -4.90 5.67
CA ARG A 67 4.90 -6.10 4.89
C ARG A 67 3.47 -6.56 5.14
N ALA A 68 2.93 -6.38 6.34
CA ALA A 68 1.58 -6.83 6.68
C ALA A 68 0.48 -6.07 5.91
N TYR A 69 0.72 -4.82 5.51
CA TYR A 69 -0.28 -4.00 4.80
C TYR A 69 0.13 -3.58 3.38
N SER A 70 1.42 -3.72 3.00
CA SER A 70 1.91 -3.32 1.67
C SER A 70 1.04 -3.94 0.57
N PRO A 71 0.36 -3.13 -0.27
CA PRO A 71 -0.63 -3.64 -1.21
C PRO A 71 -0.03 -4.64 -2.22
N TYR A 72 1.13 -4.33 -2.78
CA TYR A 72 1.78 -5.16 -3.80
C TYR A 72 2.18 -6.54 -3.24
N ASP A 73 2.65 -6.58 -2.00
CA ASP A 73 3.09 -7.81 -1.34
C ASP A 73 1.95 -8.72 -0.85
N ASN A 74 0.71 -8.22 -0.83
CA ASN A 74 -0.46 -8.93 -0.33
C ASN A 74 -1.51 -9.19 -1.41
N ILE A 75 -1.10 -9.18 -2.69
CA ILE A 75 -1.95 -9.59 -3.82
C ILE A 75 -2.21 -11.09 -3.74
N GLU A 76 -3.49 -11.45 -3.81
CA GLU A 76 -3.96 -12.83 -3.81
C GLU A 76 -4.97 -13.04 -4.94
N ALA A 77 -5.12 -14.29 -5.39
CA ALA A 77 -6.15 -14.65 -6.36
C ALA A 77 -7.55 -14.62 -5.71
N LYS A 78 -8.21 -13.46 -5.72
CA LYS A 78 -9.58 -13.25 -5.23
C LYS A 78 -10.37 -12.34 -6.15
N ALA A 79 -11.69 -12.40 -6.03
CA ALA A 79 -12.56 -11.48 -6.75
C ALA A 79 -12.30 -10.05 -6.25
N ILE A 80 -11.87 -9.17 -7.16
CA ILE A 80 -11.63 -7.77 -6.87
C ILE A 80 -12.74 -6.89 -7.47
N PRO A 81 -13.12 -5.79 -6.80
CA PRO A 81 -14.09 -4.85 -7.34
C PRO A 81 -13.54 -4.13 -8.57
N ILE A 82 -14.32 -4.15 -9.65
CA ILE A 82 -14.03 -3.43 -10.89
C ILE A 82 -15.03 -2.27 -11.05
N CYS A 83 -14.52 -1.08 -11.35
CA CYS A 83 -15.37 0.01 -11.84
C CYS A 83 -15.72 -0.27 -13.30
N TRP A 84 -17.01 -0.34 -13.63
CA TRP A 84 -17.52 -0.34 -15.01
C TRP A 84 -17.70 1.09 -15.50
#